data_AF-A0A6N7WHB8-F1
#
_entry.id   AF-A0A6N7WHB8-F1
#
_cell.length_a   1.000
_cell.length_b   1.000
_cell.length_c   1.000
_cell.angle_alpha   90.00
_cell.angle_beta   90.00
_cell.angle_gamma   90.00
#
_symmetry.space_group_name_H-M   'P 1'
#
loop_
_entity.id
_entity.type
_entity.pdbx_description
1 polymer ?
#
loop_
_entity_poly.entity_id
_entity_poly.type
_entity_poly.pdbx_seq_one_letter_code
_entity_poly.pdbx_strand_id
1 'polypeptide(L)'
;MMFNLLDSHDTERLMNRFHSLDIFYQQLAVLFTMPGSPCIFYGTEIAMEGGHDPDCRRCMPWEELELPENQEKTAALRKLILLRRTEPACRSLYFHFPNEYSSGRCVEYIKLDGAGREVEVLLNCSREMMEIKEGGEVLFSRGFHDRLLEPGGTLIRRKNR
;
A
#
# COMPACT_ATOMS: atom_id res chain seq x y z
N MET A 1 8.41 20.31 -0.51
CA MET A 1 7.41 19.22 -0.56
C MET A 1 7.93 18.18 -1.54
N MET A 2 8.04 16.91 -1.14
CA MET A 2 8.54 15.83 -2.01
C MET A 2 7.37 15.23 -2.82
N PHE A 3 7.60 14.95 -4.11
CA PHE A 3 6.65 14.29 -4.99
C PHE A 3 7.03 12.82 -5.11
N ASN A 4 6.20 11.92 -4.58
CA ASN A 4 6.49 10.50 -4.47
C ASN A 4 5.73 9.76 -5.57
N LEU A 5 6.43 8.98 -6.38
CA LEU A 5 5.88 8.14 -7.43
C LEU A 5 6.64 6.82 -7.44
N LEU A 6 5.96 5.76 -7.88
CA LEU A 6 6.54 4.42 -7.98
C LEU A 6 6.82 4.01 -9.44
N ASP A 7 6.14 4.65 -10.39
CA ASP A 7 6.28 4.50 -11.83
C ASP A 7 5.91 5.81 -12.56
N SER A 8 6.18 5.86 -13.86
CA SER A 8 5.92 7.02 -14.72
C SER A 8 5.89 6.62 -16.19
N HIS A 9 5.69 7.60 -17.08
CA HIS A 9 5.81 7.43 -18.53
C HIS A 9 7.24 7.15 -19.03
N ASP A 10 8.25 7.18 -18.15
CA ASP A 10 9.67 6.93 -18.48
C ASP A 10 10.21 5.64 -17.84
N THR A 11 9.37 4.90 -17.11
CA THR A 11 9.73 3.66 -16.42
C THR A 11 8.73 2.55 -16.73
N GLU A 12 9.06 1.30 -16.41
CA GLU A 12 8.05 0.23 -16.44
C GLU A 12 6.95 0.49 -15.40
N ARG A 13 5.74 0.01 -15.66
CA ARG A 13 4.61 0.15 -14.74
C ARG A 13 4.84 -0.67 -13.47
N LEU A 14 4.30 -0.19 -12.37
CA LEU A 14 4.45 -0.81 -11.06
C LEU A 14 4.00 -2.28 -11.05
N MET A 15 2.88 -2.58 -11.72
CA MET A 15 2.37 -3.96 -11.80
C MET A 15 3.29 -4.86 -12.64
N ASN A 16 3.90 -4.34 -13.70
CA ASN A 16 4.83 -5.08 -14.56
C ASN A 16 6.10 -5.50 -13.80
N ARG A 17 6.56 -4.68 -12.85
CA ARG A 17 7.76 -5.01 -12.08
C ARG A 17 7.58 -6.21 -11.15
N PHE A 18 6.37 -6.46 -10.66
CA PHE A 18 6.12 -7.44 -9.61
C PHE A 18 5.26 -8.63 -10.05
N HIS A 19 4.38 -8.44 -11.05
CA HIS A 19 3.39 -9.43 -11.49
C HIS A 19 2.61 -10.07 -10.33
N SER A 20 2.39 -9.30 -9.25
CA SER A 20 1.71 -9.73 -8.03
C SER A 20 0.91 -8.57 -7.46
N LEU A 21 -0.41 -8.74 -7.34
CA LEU A 21 -1.29 -7.72 -6.80
C LEU A 21 -0.99 -7.42 -5.32
N ASP A 22 -0.59 -8.42 -4.55
CA ASP A 22 -0.29 -8.21 -3.12
C ASP A 22 0.97 -7.38 -2.93
N ILE A 23 2.04 -7.67 -3.67
CA ILE A 23 3.26 -6.85 -3.65
C ILE A 23 2.97 -5.44 -4.21
N PHE A 24 2.16 -5.35 -5.27
CA PHE A 24 1.72 -4.07 -5.84
C PHE A 24 1.02 -3.18 -4.79
N TYR A 25 0.02 -3.71 -4.08
CA TYR A 25 -0.65 -2.97 -3.02
C TYR A 25 0.23 -2.73 -1.79
N GLN A 26 1.21 -3.60 -1.52
CA GLN A 26 2.21 -3.38 -0.49
C GLN A 26 3.05 -2.13 -0.79
N GLN A 27 3.44 -1.90 -2.05
CA GLN A 27 4.15 -0.67 -2.44
C GLN A 27 3.24 0.57 -2.35
N LEU A 28 1.97 0.44 -2.77
CA LEU A 28 1.00 1.54 -2.66
C LEU A 28 0.72 1.89 -1.19
N ALA A 29 0.67 0.92 -0.28
CA ALA A 29 0.52 1.16 1.14
C ALA A 29 1.64 2.06 1.68
N VAL A 30 2.90 1.81 1.27
CA VAL A 30 4.03 2.70 1.59
C VAL A 30 3.80 4.08 0.99
N LEU A 31 3.48 4.17 -0.30
CA LEU A 31 3.26 5.45 -0.99
C LEU A 31 2.21 6.33 -0.28
N PHE A 32 1.10 5.73 0.16
CA PHE A 32 -0.01 6.45 0.79
C PHE A 32 0.15 6.71 2.29
N THR A 33 1.11 6.10 2.97
CA THR A 33 1.36 6.31 4.41
C THR A 33 2.66 7.06 4.70
N MET A 34 3.54 7.21 3.69
CA MET A 34 4.77 7.98 3.82
C MET A 34 4.57 9.50 3.65
N PRO A 35 5.46 10.32 4.25
CA PRO A 35 5.44 11.76 4.06
C PRO A 35 5.70 12.17 2.60
N GLY A 36 5.03 13.22 2.13
CA GLY A 36 5.16 13.73 0.76
C GLY A 36 3.82 13.85 0.05
N SER A 37 3.84 14.09 -1.26
CA SER A 37 2.64 14.05 -2.10
C SER A 37 2.70 12.80 -2.97
N PRO A 38 1.82 11.80 -2.77
CA PRO A 38 1.78 10.64 -3.62
C PRO A 38 1.25 11.01 -5.00
N CYS A 39 1.82 10.39 -6.02
CA CYS A 39 1.40 10.43 -7.40
C CYS A 39 1.24 9.01 -7.92
N ILE A 40 0.14 8.79 -8.63
CA ILE A 40 -0.14 7.54 -9.33
C ILE A 40 -0.19 7.84 -10.83
N PHE A 41 0.31 6.92 -11.65
CA PHE A 41 0.23 7.02 -13.10
C PHE A 41 -1.11 6.44 -13.59
N TYR A 42 -1.71 6.97 -14.67
CA TYR A 42 -3.01 6.49 -15.15
C TYR A 42 -2.99 4.98 -15.42
N GLY A 43 -4.07 4.29 -15.09
CA GLY A 43 -4.14 2.83 -15.16
C GLY A 43 -3.59 2.11 -13.93
N THR A 44 -2.87 2.79 -13.01
CA THR A 44 -2.46 2.18 -11.73
C THR A 44 -3.69 1.74 -10.92
N GLU A 45 -4.80 2.46 -11.01
CA GLU A 45 -6.07 2.14 -10.35
C GLU A 45 -6.65 0.77 -10.71
N ILE A 46 -6.32 0.27 -11.90
CA ILE A 46 -6.71 -1.07 -12.39
C ILE A 46 -5.50 -2.01 -12.49
N ALA A 47 -4.37 -1.65 -11.87
CA ALA A 47 -3.09 -2.37 -11.93
C ALA A 47 -2.66 -2.68 -13.38
N MET A 48 -2.77 -1.69 -14.27
CA MET A 48 -2.43 -1.86 -15.68
C MET A 48 -0.94 -2.24 -15.83
N GLU A 49 -0.66 -3.26 -16.64
CA GLU A 49 0.70 -3.69 -16.97
C GLU A 49 1.29 -2.91 -18.15
N GLY A 50 2.62 -2.97 -18.27
CA GLY A 50 3.39 -2.35 -19.34
C GLY A 50 4.86 -2.24 -18.95
N GLY A 51 5.75 -2.72 -19.83
CA GLY A 51 7.20 -2.63 -19.68
C GLY A 51 7.74 -1.22 -19.91
N HIS A 52 8.99 -1.10 -20.36
CA HIS A 52 9.59 0.20 -20.67
C HIS A 52 8.94 0.89 -21.87
N ASP A 53 9.20 2.19 -22.04
CA ASP A 53 8.76 2.99 -23.21
C ASP A 53 9.05 2.24 -24.52
N PRO A 54 8.04 2.07 -25.42
CA PRO A 54 6.69 2.64 -25.41
C PRO A 54 5.61 1.88 -24.65
N ASP A 55 5.91 0.72 -24.11
CA ASP A 55 4.92 -0.19 -23.53
C ASP A 55 4.31 0.33 -22.22
N CYS A 56 5.01 1.19 -21.47
CA CYS A 56 4.41 1.88 -20.31
C CYS A 56 3.29 2.87 -20.70
N ARG A 57 3.16 3.22 -21.98
CA ARG A 57 2.21 4.23 -22.49
C ARG A 57 1.01 3.63 -23.22
N ARG A 58 0.64 2.38 -22.92
CA ARG A 58 -0.57 1.71 -23.46
C ARG A 58 -1.83 2.57 -23.28
N CYS A 59 -2.74 2.49 -24.24
CA CYS A 59 -4.05 3.13 -24.14
C CYS A 59 -4.82 2.62 -22.92
N MET A 60 -5.54 3.50 -22.24
CA MET A 60 -6.42 3.12 -21.13
C MET A 60 -7.55 2.21 -21.65
N PRO A 61 -7.79 1.04 -21.04
CA PRO A 61 -8.85 0.12 -21.45
C PRO A 61 -10.20 0.56 -20.87
N TRP A 62 -10.76 1.64 -21.41
CA TRP A 62 -12.00 2.26 -20.91
C TRP A 62 -13.20 1.29 -20.86
N GLU A 63 -13.30 0.36 -21.81
CA GLU A 63 -14.39 -0.61 -21.89
C GLU A 63 -14.32 -1.66 -20.77
N GLU A 64 -13.15 -1.88 -20.18
CA GLU A 64 -12.91 -2.89 -19.15
C GLU A 64 -13.06 -2.34 -17.73
N LEU A 65 -13.27 -1.03 -17.56
CA LEU A 65 -13.34 -0.40 -16.24
C LEU A 65 -14.46 -0.97 -15.37
N GLU A 66 -15.60 -1.31 -15.98
CA GLU A 66 -16.77 -1.83 -15.27
C GLU A 66 -16.68 -3.34 -14.99
N LEU A 67 -15.59 -4.01 -15.43
CA LEU A 67 -15.35 -5.40 -15.05
C LEU A 67 -15.22 -5.51 -13.52
N PRO A 68 -15.83 -6.53 -12.88
CA PRO A 68 -15.77 -6.69 -11.43
C PRO A 68 -14.35 -6.67 -10.86
N GLU A 69 -13.41 -7.32 -11.54
CA GLU A 69 -11.98 -7.32 -11.17
C GLU A 69 -11.38 -5.90 -11.11
N ASN A 70 -11.68 -5.05 -12.09
CA ASN A 70 -11.12 -3.70 -12.16
C ASN A 70 -11.80 -2.76 -11.15
N GLN A 71 -13.09 -3.00 -10.87
CA GLN A 71 -13.80 -2.32 -9.77
C GLN A 71 -13.23 -2.71 -8.41
N GLU A 72 -12.88 -3.97 -8.18
CA GLU A 72 -12.21 -4.43 -6.94
C GLU A 72 -10.85 -3.76 -6.76
N LYS A 73 -10.02 -3.72 -7.83
CA LYS A 73 -8.71 -3.06 -7.80
C LYS A 73 -8.85 -1.56 -7.50
N THR A 74 -9.78 -0.90 -8.19
CA THR A 74 -10.09 0.52 -8.00
C THR A 74 -10.57 0.79 -6.58
N ALA A 75 -11.45 -0.07 -6.04
CA ALA A 75 -11.95 0.05 -4.68
C ALA A 75 -10.82 -0.08 -3.65
N ALA A 76 -9.88 -1.01 -3.83
CA ALA A 76 -8.72 -1.16 -2.96
C ALA A 76 -7.82 0.10 -2.97
N LEU A 77 -7.52 0.66 -4.15
CA LEU A 77 -6.76 1.91 -4.23
C LEU A 77 -7.53 3.08 -3.60
N ARG A 78 -8.84 3.18 -3.82
CA ARG A 78 -9.70 4.20 -3.19
C ARG A 78 -9.66 4.11 -1.66
N LYS A 79 -9.60 2.91 -1.08
CA LYS A 79 -9.42 2.74 0.37
C LYS A 79 -8.10 3.34 0.86
N LEU A 80 -6.99 3.11 0.15
CA LEU A 80 -5.69 3.72 0.50
C LEU A 80 -5.70 5.25 0.37
N ILE A 81 -6.34 5.79 -0.68
CA ILE A 81 -6.52 7.24 -0.84
C ILE A 81 -7.36 7.81 0.30
N LEU A 82 -8.47 7.14 0.66
CA LEU A 82 -9.34 7.55 1.74
C LEU A 82 -8.59 7.53 3.09
N LEU A 83 -7.87 6.45 3.39
CA LEU A 83 -7.01 6.31 4.55
C LEU A 83 -6.09 7.54 4.70
N ARG A 84 -5.37 7.92 3.63
CA ARG A 84 -4.48 9.10 3.68
C ARG A 84 -5.24 10.40 3.96
N ARG A 85 -6.47 10.53 3.46
CA ARG A 85 -7.31 11.72 3.67
C ARG A 85 -7.86 11.81 5.09
N THR A 86 -8.28 10.68 5.66
CA THR A 86 -8.97 10.62 6.95
C THR A 86 -8.02 10.46 8.13
N GLU A 87 -6.88 9.78 7.96
CA GLU A 87 -5.87 9.60 9.01
C GLU A 87 -4.76 10.66 8.90
N PRO A 88 -4.71 11.67 9.78
CA PRO A 88 -3.66 12.70 9.71
C PRO A 88 -2.25 12.12 9.85
N ALA A 89 -2.09 11.01 10.58
CA ALA A 89 -0.83 10.30 10.78
C ALA A 89 -0.20 9.88 9.44
N CYS A 90 -1.00 9.50 8.43
CA CYS A 90 -0.50 9.09 7.11
C CYS A 90 0.16 10.22 6.32
N ARG A 91 -0.07 11.49 6.69
CA ARG A 91 0.59 12.68 6.11
C ARG A 91 1.70 13.24 6.99
N SER A 92 1.83 12.72 8.21
CA SER A 92 2.77 13.22 9.20
C SER A 92 4.21 12.90 8.83
N LEU A 93 5.12 13.82 9.18
CA LEU A 93 6.56 13.62 9.11
C LEU A 93 7.05 12.66 10.21
N TYR A 94 6.26 12.46 11.27
CA TYR A 94 6.67 11.67 12.43
C TYR A 94 6.31 10.20 12.24
N PHE A 95 7.34 9.36 12.27
CA PHE A 95 7.21 7.91 12.30
C PHE A 95 8.46 7.28 12.92
N HIS A 96 8.31 6.05 13.40
CA HIS A 96 9.43 5.26 13.93
C HIS A 96 9.24 3.78 13.60
N PHE A 97 10.32 3.02 13.73
CA PHE A 97 10.36 1.57 13.52
C PHE A 97 10.49 0.90 14.89
N PRO A 98 9.42 0.33 15.46
CA PRO A 98 9.45 -0.22 16.81
C PRO A 98 10.15 -1.60 16.85
N ASN A 99 10.32 -2.27 15.71
CA ASN A 99 10.98 -3.57 15.57
C ASN A 99 10.37 -4.64 16.49
N GLU A 100 9.04 -4.71 16.54
CA GLU A 100 8.30 -5.61 17.41
C GLU A 100 8.27 -7.06 16.91
N TYR A 101 8.57 -7.28 15.63
CA TYR A 101 8.55 -8.58 14.97
C TYR A 101 9.97 -9.03 14.61
N SER A 102 10.29 -10.30 14.89
CA SER A 102 11.62 -10.88 14.71
C SER A 102 11.97 -11.23 13.26
N SER A 103 10.98 -11.24 12.35
CA SER A 103 11.20 -11.53 10.94
C SER A 103 12.02 -10.41 10.29
N GLY A 104 13.24 -10.70 9.85
CA GLY A 104 14.11 -9.76 9.14
C GLY A 104 13.59 -9.31 7.76
N ARG A 105 12.45 -9.84 7.33
CA ARG A 105 11.75 -9.47 6.10
C ARG A 105 10.34 -8.93 6.40
N CYS A 106 10.12 -8.43 7.61
CA CYS A 106 8.96 -7.62 7.97
C CYS A 106 9.34 -6.13 7.94
N VAL A 107 8.51 -5.32 7.30
CA VAL A 107 8.61 -3.86 7.42
C VAL A 107 7.49 -3.41 8.34
N GLU A 108 7.86 -2.88 9.50
CA GLU A 108 6.96 -2.33 10.49
C GLU A 108 7.31 -0.87 10.76
N TYR A 109 6.33 0.02 10.68
CA TYR A 109 6.49 1.38 11.19
C TYR A 109 5.19 1.94 11.76
N ILE A 110 5.35 2.82 12.75
CA ILE A 110 4.26 3.53 13.39
C ILE A 110 4.30 4.99 12.95
N LYS A 111 3.21 5.46 12.36
CA LYS A 111 2.93 6.86 12.02
C LYS A 111 2.24 7.54 13.21
N LEU A 112 2.66 8.77 13.54
CA LEU A 112 2.03 9.56 14.62
C LEU A 112 1.48 10.87 14.09
N ASP A 113 0.29 11.26 14.53
CA ASP A 113 -0.22 12.61 14.30
C ASP A 113 0.03 13.58 15.46
N GLY A 114 -0.35 14.86 15.27
CA GLY A 114 -0.19 15.89 16.29
C GLY A 114 -1.02 15.70 17.57
N ALA A 115 -1.99 14.79 17.58
CA ALA A 115 -2.74 14.39 18.78
C ALA A 115 -2.16 13.13 19.45
N GLY A 116 -1.07 12.58 18.89
CA GLY A 116 -0.45 11.33 19.33
C GLY A 116 -1.30 10.11 19.03
N ARG A 117 -2.17 10.15 18.00
CA ARG A 117 -2.82 8.94 17.47
C ARG A 117 -1.84 8.21 16.58
N GLU A 118 -1.85 6.88 16.70
CA GLU A 118 -0.89 6.00 16.05
C GLU A 118 -1.56 5.15 14.98
N VAL A 119 -0.94 5.11 13.80
CA VAL A 119 -1.28 4.18 12.72
C VAL A 119 -0.06 3.30 12.48
N GLU A 120 -0.24 2.00 12.69
CA GLU A 120 0.77 0.98 12.43
C GLU A 120 0.61 0.46 11.01
N VAL A 121 1.73 0.32 10.32
CA VAL A 121 1.82 -0.29 9.00
C VAL A 121 2.75 -1.49 9.10
N LEU A 122 2.25 -2.64 8.67
CA LEU A 122 2.94 -3.94 8.67
C LEU A 122 2.91 -4.53 7.28
N LEU A 123 4.10 -4.81 6.74
CA LEU A 123 4.29 -5.42 5.44
C LEU A 123 5.06 -6.73 5.63
N ASN A 124 4.45 -7.86 5.28
CA ASN A 124 5.15 -9.14 5.25
C ASN A 124 5.87 -9.30 3.91
N CYS A 125 7.16 -8.97 3.88
CA CYS A 125 8.03 -9.17 2.71
C CYS A 125 8.84 -10.48 2.79
N SER A 126 8.45 -11.38 3.70
CA SER A 126 9.05 -12.70 3.89
C SER A 126 8.37 -13.75 3.02
N ARG A 127 8.84 -15.00 3.10
CA ARG A 127 8.21 -16.16 2.43
C ARG A 127 7.35 -17.00 3.39
N GLU A 128 7.24 -16.56 4.64
CA GLU A 128 6.59 -17.30 5.71
C GLU A 128 5.39 -16.51 6.25
N MET A 129 4.43 -17.22 6.83
CA MET A 129 3.32 -16.61 7.56
C MET A 129 3.85 -15.88 8.80
N MET A 130 3.29 -14.72 9.09
CA MET A 130 3.65 -13.93 10.27
C MET A 130 2.47 -13.83 11.23
N GLU A 131 2.67 -14.22 12.49
CA GLU A 131 1.69 -13.96 13.55
C GLU A 131 1.77 -12.49 13.98
N ILE A 132 0.63 -11.80 13.94
CA ILE A 132 0.48 -10.39 14.26
C ILE A 132 -0.10 -10.25 15.67
N LYS A 133 0.52 -9.39 16.49
CA LYS A 133 0.02 -9.10 17.84
C LYS A 133 -1.39 -8.53 17.78
N GLU A 134 -2.24 -8.87 18.74
CA GLU A 134 -3.61 -8.36 18.79
C GLU A 134 -3.69 -6.85 19.03
N GLY A 135 -4.83 -6.27 18.63
CA GLY A 135 -5.18 -4.89 18.94
C GLY A 135 -5.33 -3.98 17.73
N GLY A 136 -5.94 -2.83 17.98
CA GLY A 136 -6.19 -1.80 17.00
C GLY A 136 -7.34 -2.07 16.03
N GLU A 137 -7.74 -1.03 15.32
CA GLU A 137 -8.79 -1.07 14.30
C GLU A 137 -8.16 -1.20 12.92
N VAL A 138 -8.53 -2.23 12.16
CA VAL A 138 -8.02 -2.45 10.80
C VAL A 138 -8.59 -1.38 9.86
N LEU A 139 -7.70 -0.62 9.24
CA LEU A 139 -8.05 0.42 8.28
C LEU A 139 -7.90 -0.05 6.83
N PHE A 140 -6.92 -0.93 6.58
CA PHE A 140 -6.69 -1.58 5.31
C PHE A 140 -5.97 -2.91 5.53
N SER A 141 -6.36 -3.96 4.82
CA SER A 141 -5.62 -5.22 4.84
C SER A 141 -5.72 -5.97 3.52
N ARG A 142 -4.67 -6.76 3.24
CA ARG A 142 -4.61 -7.79 2.19
C ARG A 142 -3.78 -8.95 2.71
N GLY A 143 -4.26 -10.18 2.53
CA GLY A 143 -3.60 -11.38 3.08
C GLY A 143 -3.51 -11.36 4.61
N PHE A 144 -4.49 -10.79 5.31
CA PHE A 144 -4.57 -10.81 6.77
C PHE A 144 -5.86 -11.48 7.22
N HIS A 145 -5.74 -12.58 7.95
CA HIS A 145 -6.87 -13.34 8.51
C HIS A 145 -6.40 -14.06 9.78
N ASP A 146 -7.29 -14.24 10.76
CA ASP A 146 -7.01 -15.01 11.99
C ASP A 146 -5.68 -14.69 12.69
N ARG A 147 -5.30 -13.40 12.70
CA ARG A 147 -4.02 -12.87 13.24
C ARG A 147 -2.77 -13.32 12.49
N LEU A 148 -2.92 -13.90 11.31
CA LEU A 148 -1.85 -14.28 10.41
C LEU A 148 -1.80 -13.30 9.23
N LEU A 149 -0.59 -12.84 8.94
CA LEU A 149 -0.28 -12.04 7.76
C LEU A 149 0.51 -12.93 6.78
N GLU A 150 -0.10 -13.19 5.63
CA GLU A 150 0.45 -14.03 4.57
C GLU A 150 1.70 -13.41 3.92
N PRO A 151 2.56 -14.20 3.24
CA PRO A 151 3.62 -13.67 2.40
C PRO A 151 3.09 -12.65 1.37
N GLY A 152 3.69 -11.46 1.31
CA GLY A 152 3.18 -10.35 0.48
C GLY A 152 2.04 -9.57 1.13
N GLY A 153 1.54 -10.02 2.28
CA GLY A 153 0.46 -9.40 3.03
C GLY A 153 0.78 -7.98 3.50
N THR A 154 -0.28 -7.20 3.64
CA THR A 154 -0.25 -5.82 4.13
C THR A 154 -1.33 -5.62 5.18
N LEU A 155 -0.98 -5.02 6.30
CA LEU A 155 -1.91 -4.59 7.35
C LEU A 155 -1.63 -3.15 7.73
N ILE A 156 -2.66 -2.31 7.70
CA ILE A 156 -2.64 -0.96 8.24
C ILE A 156 -3.75 -0.88 9.28
N ARG A 157 -3.39 -0.50 10.51
CA ARG A 157 -4.34 -0.40 11.62
C ARG A 157 -4.09 0.82 12.48
N ARG A 158 -5.15 1.35 13.08
CA ARG A 158 -5.07 2.37 14.13
C ARG A 158 -4.78 1.65 15.46
N LYS A 159 -3.71 2.00 16.19
CA LYS A 159 -3.46 1.38 17.51
C LYS A 159 -4.44 1.96 18.53
N ASN A 160 -5.00 1.08 19.36
CA ASN A 160 -5.77 1.50 20.54
C ASN A 160 -4.76 1.85 21.64
N ARG A 161 -4.95 3.00 22.29
CA ARG A 161 -4.17 3.37 23.48
C ARG A 161 -4.51 2.47 24.66
#